data_AF-A0AAD9NIU5-F1
#
_entry.id   AF-A0AAD9NIU5-F1
#
_cell.length_a   1.000
_cell.length_b   1.000
_cell.length_c   1.000
_cell.angle_alpha   90.00
_cell.angle_beta   90.00
_cell.angle_gamma   90.00
#
_symmetry.space_group_name_H-M   'P 1'
#
loop_
_entity.id
_entity.type
_entity.pdbx_description
1 polymer ?
#
loop_
_entity_poly.entity_id
_entity_poly.type
_entity_poly.pdbx_seq_one_letter_code
_entity_poly.pdbx_strand_id
1 'polypeptide(L)'
;MDTTDDENKGLQKRKGYVADSRIVDMMGRVHVDLVFQDCYLLNGVDVKIRLVQSKNAFALMAGGVNPDYKINIDEAVLFARKAKLNPAVQMGHVKALEKWTAKYLLRRVHCKVFSVPRGTMSHTHEHVYLGVLPKRVVLCCMDNDAYNGTFAKNPFHAKHNK
;
A
#
# COMPACT_ATOMS: atom_id res chain seq x y z
N MET A 1 -10.90 -4.20 14.24
CA MET A 1 -11.92 -3.59 15.12
C MET A 1 -12.18 -2.19 14.62
N ASP A 2 -13.45 -1.89 14.31
CA ASP A 2 -13.92 -0.57 13.85
C ASP A 2 -14.28 0.36 15.00
N THR A 3 -14.16 -0.10 16.24
CA THR A 3 -14.58 0.69 17.37
C THR A 3 -13.53 1.74 17.71
N THR A 4 -14.00 2.96 18.00
CA THR A 4 -13.19 4.05 18.54
C THR A 4 -13.23 4.09 20.06
N ASP A 5 -13.81 3.06 20.68
CA ASP A 5 -13.93 2.88 22.12
C ASP A 5 -12.65 2.26 22.73
N ASP A 6 -12.68 2.07 24.04
CA ASP A 6 -11.55 1.56 24.82
C ASP A 6 -11.21 0.09 24.53
N GLU A 7 -12.05 -0.64 23.79
CA GLU A 7 -11.76 -2.01 23.37
C GLU A 7 -10.67 -2.03 22.29
N ASN A 8 -10.55 -0.97 21.49
CA ASN A 8 -9.53 -0.85 20.45
C ASN A 8 -8.16 -0.45 21.04
N LYS A 9 -7.52 -1.39 21.73
CA LYS A 9 -6.18 -1.23 22.32
C LYS A 9 -5.13 -0.74 21.31
N GLY A 10 -5.26 -1.14 20.05
CA GLY A 10 -4.36 -0.71 18.97
C GLY A 10 -4.50 0.77 18.65
N LEU A 11 -5.73 1.29 18.60
CA LEU A 11 -5.99 2.72 18.42
C LEU A 11 -5.47 3.51 19.63
N GLN A 12 -5.75 3.06 20.85
CA GLN A 12 -5.28 3.74 22.07
C GLN A 12 -3.75 3.84 22.13
N LYS A 13 -3.04 2.75 21.78
CA LYS A 13 -1.58 2.75 21.71
C LYS A 13 -1.06 3.74 20.66
N ARG A 14 -1.66 3.77 19.46
CA ARG A 14 -1.26 4.71 18.40
C ARG A 14 -1.56 6.17 18.77
N LYS A 15 -2.71 6.43 19.40
CA LYS A 15 -3.07 7.74 19.93
C LYS A 15 -2.01 8.24 20.91
N GLY A 16 -1.48 7.38 21.78
CA GLY A 16 -0.41 7.73 22.71
C GLY A 16 0.89 8.21 22.04
N TYR A 17 1.22 7.72 20.84
CA TYR A 17 2.43 8.17 20.12
C TYR A 17 2.30 9.59 19.55
N VAL A 18 1.09 10.01 19.17
CA VAL A 18 0.81 11.27 18.49
C VAL A 18 0.02 12.25 19.37
N ALA A 19 -0.12 11.96 20.67
CA ALA A 19 -0.78 12.83 21.63
C ALA A 19 -0.15 14.23 21.59
N ASP A 20 -0.97 15.26 21.76
CA ASP A 20 -0.54 16.67 21.73
C ASP A 20 0.14 17.09 20.41
N SER A 21 -0.21 16.43 19.30
CA SER A 21 0.35 16.68 17.96
C SER A 21 1.86 16.45 17.86
N ARG A 22 2.39 15.51 18.66
CA ARG A 22 3.80 15.12 18.58
C ARG A 22 4.14 14.56 17.20
N ILE A 23 5.29 14.98 16.70
CA ILE A 23 5.87 14.46 15.46
C ILE A 23 6.33 13.02 15.71
N VAL A 24 6.07 12.15 14.74
CA VAL A 24 6.47 10.74 14.78
C VAL A 24 7.20 10.38 13.51
N ASP A 25 8.37 9.77 13.67
CA ASP A 25 9.16 9.25 12.55
C ASP A 25 8.71 7.84 12.21
N MET A 26 8.45 7.61 10.92
CA MET A 26 8.06 6.30 10.39
C MET A 26 9.05 5.88 9.31
N MET A 27 9.56 4.66 9.43
CA MET A 27 10.43 4.06 8.42
C MET A 27 9.82 2.74 7.94
N GLY A 28 9.76 2.56 6.63
CA GLY A 28 9.23 1.36 6.01
C GLY A 28 9.72 1.19 4.59
N ARG A 29 9.54 -0.02 4.04
CA ARG A 29 9.77 -0.26 2.62
C ARG A 29 8.62 0.34 1.80
N VAL A 30 8.95 0.97 0.68
CA VAL A 30 7.94 1.41 -0.29
C VAL A 30 7.20 0.18 -0.83
N HIS A 31 5.89 0.11 -0.58
CA HIS A 31 5.07 -1.05 -0.91
C HIS A 31 4.66 -1.04 -2.40
N VAL A 32 5.62 -1.32 -3.29
CA VAL A 32 5.41 -1.40 -4.75
C VAL A 32 6.04 -2.69 -5.27
N ASP A 33 5.39 -3.34 -6.24
CA ASP A 33 5.80 -4.65 -6.79
C ASP A 33 7.29 -4.73 -7.19
N LEU A 34 7.85 -3.63 -7.71
CA LEU A 34 9.25 -3.52 -8.13
C LEU A 34 10.25 -3.57 -6.96
N VAL A 35 9.85 -3.17 -5.75
CA VAL A 35 10.72 -3.10 -4.56
C VAL A 35 10.76 -4.43 -3.81
N PHE A 36 9.86 -5.37 -4.13
CA PHE A 36 9.76 -6.68 -3.49
C PHE A 36 10.55 -7.80 -4.19
N GLN A 37 11.26 -7.49 -5.27
CA GLN A 37 12.11 -8.45 -5.98
C GLN A 37 13.57 -8.37 -5.49
N ASP A 38 14.30 -9.47 -5.57
CA ASP A 38 15.61 -9.63 -4.91
C ASP A 38 16.81 -9.11 -5.73
N CYS A 39 16.61 -8.75 -7.00
CA CYS A 39 17.64 -8.23 -7.89
C CYS A 39 17.77 -6.69 -7.81
N TYR A 40 18.99 -6.19 -7.95
CA TYR A 40 19.21 -4.75 -8.09
C TYR A 40 18.81 -4.27 -9.49
N LEU A 41 18.33 -3.03 -9.58
CA LEU A 41 18.14 -2.36 -10.85
C LEU A 41 19.50 -2.10 -11.51
N LEU A 42 19.56 -2.26 -12.83
CA LEU A 42 20.77 -1.98 -13.60
C LEU A 42 21.11 -0.48 -13.54
N ASN A 43 22.40 -0.17 -13.72
CA ASN A 43 22.87 1.20 -13.81
C ASN A 43 22.28 1.90 -15.04
N GLY A 44 22.03 3.20 -14.92
CA GLY A 44 21.50 4.01 -16.03
C GLY A 44 19.99 3.86 -16.28
N VAL A 45 19.25 3.28 -15.34
CA VAL A 45 17.78 3.22 -15.39
C VAL A 45 17.19 4.37 -14.57
N ASP A 46 16.41 5.23 -15.23
CA ASP A 46 15.65 6.27 -14.55
C ASP A 46 14.41 5.70 -13.87
N VAL A 47 14.29 5.95 -12.56
CA VAL A 47 13.15 5.49 -11.75
C VAL A 47 12.41 6.69 -11.18
N LYS A 48 11.15 6.85 -11.55
CA LYS A 48 10.26 7.87 -10.99
C LYS A 48 9.27 7.23 -10.02
N ILE A 49 9.40 7.55 -8.73
CA ILE A 49 8.45 7.16 -7.69
C ILE A 49 7.56 8.37 -7.40
N ARG A 50 6.24 8.19 -7.52
CA ARG A 50 5.24 9.20 -7.14
C ARG A 50 4.42 8.66 -5.97
N LEU A 51 4.53 9.31 -4.82
CA LEU A 51 3.72 9.03 -3.65
C LEU A 51 2.59 10.07 -3.60
N VAL A 52 1.34 9.59 -3.46
CA VAL A 52 0.16 10.45 -3.35
C VAL A 52 -0.45 10.17 -1.98
N GLN A 53 -0.62 11.22 -1.18
CA GLN A 53 -1.22 11.10 0.14
C GLN A 53 -2.72 10.80 0.03
N SER A 54 -3.19 9.83 0.79
CA SER A 54 -4.63 9.58 0.96
C SER A 54 -5.30 10.70 1.73
N LYS A 55 -6.63 10.83 1.60
CA LYS A 55 -7.42 11.77 2.39
C LYS A 55 -7.25 11.51 3.90
N ASN A 56 -7.24 12.56 4.72
CA ASN A 56 -7.11 12.42 6.18
C ASN A 56 -8.18 11.52 6.78
N ALA A 57 -9.44 11.63 6.33
CA ALA A 57 -10.54 10.78 6.77
C ALA A 57 -10.39 9.29 6.39
N PHE A 58 -9.53 8.96 5.43
CA PHE A 58 -9.17 7.58 5.10
C PHE A 58 -7.97 7.10 5.94
N ALA A 59 -6.99 7.97 6.15
CA ALA A 59 -5.74 7.59 6.82
C ALA A 59 -5.85 7.61 8.36
N LEU A 60 -6.77 8.38 8.94
CA LEU A 60 -6.95 8.53 10.38
C LEU A 60 -8.28 7.95 10.85
N MET A 61 -8.25 7.40 12.06
CA MET A 61 -9.45 7.03 12.81
C MET A 61 -9.60 7.97 14.00
N ALA A 62 -10.81 8.47 14.22
CA ALA A 62 -11.16 9.32 15.35
C ALA A 62 -12.64 9.18 15.72
N GLY A 63 -12.94 9.26 17.01
CA GLY A 63 -14.31 9.35 17.51
C GLY A 63 -14.85 10.78 17.43
N GLY A 64 -16.15 10.93 17.20
CA GLY A 64 -16.84 12.22 17.13
C GLY A 64 -17.34 12.59 15.72
N VAL A 65 -18.31 13.51 15.65
CA VAL A 65 -18.84 14.01 14.37
C VAL A 65 -17.85 15.04 13.82
N ASN A 66 -17.16 14.68 12.73
CA ASN A 66 -16.28 15.55 11.96
C ASN A 66 -15.07 16.15 12.73
N PRO A 67 -14.13 15.31 13.18
CA PRO A 67 -12.94 15.82 13.85
C PRO A 67 -11.96 16.46 12.84
N ASP A 68 -11.45 17.65 13.14
CA ASP A 68 -10.52 18.43 12.32
C ASP A 68 -9.06 17.89 12.35
N TYR A 69 -8.87 16.58 12.46
CA TYR A 69 -7.55 15.97 12.45
C TYR A 69 -6.95 15.93 11.04
N LYS A 70 -5.66 16.29 10.94
CA LYS A 70 -4.92 16.36 9.68
C LYS A 70 -3.57 15.66 9.81
N ILE A 71 -3.13 15.03 8.73
CA ILE A 71 -1.77 14.50 8.60
C ILE A 71 -0.95 15.51 7.82
N ASN A 72 0.08 16.07 8.47
CA ASN A 72 1.09 16.90 7.83
C ASN A 72 2.39 16.08 7.72
N ILE A 73 3.00 16.10 6.53
CA ILE A 73 4.30 15.46 6.29
C ILE A 73 5.34 16.56 6.39
N ASP A 74 6.15 16.51 7.45
CA ASP A 74 7.22 17.49 7.69
C ASP A 74 8.44 17.20 6.82
N GLU A 75 8.90 15.94 6.81
CA GLU A 75 10.02 15.48 6.02
C GLU A 75 9.73 14.10 5.41
N ALA A 76 10.19 13.87 4.18
CA ALA A 76 10.11 12.57 3.51
C ALA A 76 11.45 12.24 2.85
N VAL A 77 12.11 11.18 3.34
CA VAL A 77 13.41 10.73 2.85
C VAL A 77 13.29 9.33 2.23
N LEU A 78 13.87 9.14 1.04
CA LEU A 78 13.97 7.84 0.39
C LEU A 78 15.40 7.31 0.50
N PHE A 79 15.57 6.22 1.25
CA PHE A 79 16.83 5.50 1.31
C PHE A 79 16.92 4.46 0.20
N ALA A 80 17.82 4.66 -0.77
CA ALA A 80 18.09 3.71 -1.85
C ALA A 80 19.43 3.00 -1.62
N ARG A 81 19.43 1.66 -1.74
CA ARG A 81 20.66 0.88 -1.67
C ARG A 81 21.36 0.86 -3.03
N LYS A 82 22.61 1.31 -3.06
CA LYS A 82 23.48 1.25 -4.25
C LYS A 82 24.61 0.25 -4.02
N ALA A 83 24.83 -0.65 -4.98
CA ALA A 83 25.95 -1.60 -4.97
C ALA A 83 27.00 -1.18 -6.00
N LYS A 84 28.28 -1.23 -5.63
CA LYS A 84 29.40 -1.02 -6.56
C LYS A 84 29.80 -2.36 -7.16
N LEU A 85 29.70 -2.49 -8.48
CA LEU A 85 30.06 -3.71 -9.20
C LEU A 85 31.56 -3.69 -9.59
N ASN A 86 32.16 -4.87 -9.73
CA ASN A 86 33.48 -4.99 -10.35
C ASN A 86 33.39 -4.55 -11.83
N PRO A 87 34.30 -3.71 -12.34
CA PRO A 87 34.29 -3.24 -13.72
C PRO A 87 34.22 -4.35 -14.78
N ALA A 88 34.86 -5.50 -14.54
CA ALA A 88 34.81 -6.63 -15.46
C ALA A 88 33.39 -7.21 -15.61
N VAL A 89 32.65 -7.30 -14.49
CA VAL A 89 31.26 -7.76 -14.48
C VAL A 89 30.34 -6.73 -15.13
N GLN A 90 30.60 -5.43 -14.90
CA GLN A 90 29.85 -4.36 -15.53
C GLN A 90 29.98 -4.40 -17.07
N MET A 91 31.20 -4.56 -17.60
CA MET A 91 31.40 -4.75 -19.04
C MET A 91 30.70 -6.00 -19.58
N GLY A 92 30.71 -7.10 -18.80
CA GLY A 92 29.96 -8.30 -19.12
C GLY A 92 28.45 -8.04 -19.25
N HIS A 93 27.85 -7.27 -18.33
CA HIS A 93 26.45 -6.87 -18.42
C HIS A 93 26.17 -6.01 -19.66
N VAL A 94 27.03 -5.03 -19.97
CA VAL A 94 26.85 -4.18 -21.17
C VAL A 94 26.81 -5.04 -22.44
N LYS A 95 27.77 -5.94 -22.62
CA LYS A 95 27.79 -6.87 -23.77
C LYS A 95 26.61 -7.83 -23.81
N ALA A 96 26.12 -8.28 -22.64
CA ALA A 96 24.92 -9.11 -22.58
C ALA A 96 23.67 -8.33 -22.99
N LEU A 97 23.57 -7.05 -22.61
CA LEU A 97 22.45 -6.16 -22.92
C LEU A 97 22.36 -5.78 -24.40
N GLU A 98 23.47 -5.84 -25.14
CA GLU A 98 23.47 -5.70 -26.60
C GLU A 98 22.72 -6.83 -27.30
N LYS A 99 22.67 -8.02 -26.69
CA LYS A 99 22.05 -9.23 -27.26
C LYS A 99 20.69 -9.56 -26.65
N TRP A 100 20.52 -9.33 -25.35
CA TRP A 100 19.35 -9.75 -24.58
C TRP A 100 18.89 -8.67 -23.62
N THR A 101 17.57 -8.55 -23.41
CA THR A 101 17.01 -7.60 -22.46
C THR A 101 17.11 -8.11 -21.01
N ALA A 102 17.27 -7.18 -20.07
CA ALA A 102 17.18 -7.50 -18.65
C ALA A 102 15.75 -7.91 -18.28
N LYS A 103 15.63 -9.03 -17.56
CA LYS A 103 14.34 -9.56 -17.10
C LYS A 103 14.25 -9.45 -15.59
N TYR A 104 13.23 -8.75 -15.10
CA TYR A 104 12.91 -8.66 -13.68
C TYR A 104 11.66 -9.48 -13.38
N LEU A 105 11.75 -10.37 -12.39
CA LEU A 105 10.61 -11.16 -11.95
C LEU A 105 9.72 -10.30 -11.05
N LEU A 106 8.59 -9.87 -11.58
CA LEU A 106 7.63 -9.02 -10.88
C LEU A 106 6.42 -9.85 -10.45
N ARG A 107 6.13 -9.88 -9.15
CA ARG A 107 4.86 -10.39 -8.64
C ARG A 107 3.87 -9.24 -8.55
N ARG A 108 3.08 -9.06 -9.61
CA ARG A 108 2.10 -7.97 -9.68
C ARG A 108 0.91 -8.18 -8.75
N VAL A 109 0.54 -7.15 -8.01
CA VAL A 109 -0.68 -7.11 -7.22
C VAL A 109 -1.69 -6.18 -7.89
N HIS A 110 -2.83 -6.72 -8.30
CA HIS A 110 -3.92 -5.94 -8.89
C HIS A 110 -5.10 -5.89 -7.92
N CYS A 111 -5.53 -4.68 -7.58
CA CYS A 111 -6.74 -4.45 -6.81
C CYS A 111 -7.88 -4.08 -7.78
N LYS A 112 -8.98 -4.85 -7.73
CA LYS A 112 -10.25 -4.48 -8.35
C LYS A 112 -11.27 -4.30 -7.25
N VAL A 113 -12.08 -3.27 -7.40
CA VAL A 113 -13.09 -2.87 -6.42
C VAL A 113 -14.45 -3.06 -7.07
N PHE A 114 -15.35 -3.74 -6.37
CA PHE A 114 -16.70 -4.00 -6.81
C PHE A 114 -17.67 -3.50 -5.76
N SER A 115 -18.74 -2.83 -6.18
CA SER A 115 -19.79 -2.35 -5.29
C SER A 115 -20.92 -3.36 -5.27
N VAL A 116 -21.13 -4.01 -4.11
CA VAL A 116 -22.23 -4.95 -3.91
C VAL A 116 -23.37 -4.23 -3.19
N PRO A 117 -24.59 -4.18 -3.77
CA PRO A 117 -25.74 -3.57 -3.12
C PRO A 117 -26.14 -4.31 -1.83
N ARG A 118 -26.72 -3.58 -0.88
CA ARG A 118 -27.25 -4.18 0.35
C ARG A 118 -28.41 -5.12 0.04
N GLY A 119 -28.41 -6.30 0.66
CA GLY A 119 -29.47 -7.31 0.49
C GLY A 119 -29.24 -8.28 -0.68
N THR A 120 -28.14 -8.13 -1.42
CA THR A 120 -27.76 -9.09 -2.46
C THR A 120 -27.22 -10.38 -1.83
N MET A 121 -27.87 -11.52 -2.09
CA MET A 121 -27.41 -12.83 -1.62
C MET A 121 -26.37 -13.48 -2.53
N SER A 122 -26.47 -13.24 -3.83
CA SER A 122 -25.54 -13.76 -4.84
C SER A 122 -25.14 -12.63 -5.77
N HIS A 123 -23.83 -12.44 -5.92
CA HIS A 123 -23.25 -11.42 -6.78
C HIS A 123 -22.13 -12.05 -7.60
N THR A 124 -22.34 -12.16 -8.91
CA THR A 124 -21.38 -12.74 -9.85
C THR A 124 -20.76 -11.62 -10.67
N HIS A 125 -19.44 -11.54 -10.66
CA HIS A 125 -18.69 -10.69 -11.57
C HIS A 125 -17.80 -11.54 -12.48
N GLU A 126 -18.06 -11.42 -13.78
CA GLU A 126 -17.21 -12.01 -14.79
C GLU A 126 -15.92 -11.19 -14.97
N HIS A 127 -14.87 -11.82 -15.48
CA HIS A 127 -13.59 -11.14 -15.80
C HIS A 127 -12.92 -10.40 -14.62
N VAL A 128 -12.90 -11.03 -13.43
CA VAL A 128 -12.18 -10.52 -12.26
C VAL A 128 -10.70 -10.24 -12.56
N TYR A 129 -10.11 -10.93 -13.54
CA TYR A 129 -8.80 -10.62 -14.10
C TYR A 129 -8.87 -10.65 -15.64
N LEU A 130 -8.01 -9.87 -16.28
CA LEU A 130 -7.83 -9.84 -17.73
C LEU A 130 -6.38 -10.24 -18.03
N GLY A 131 -6.19 -11.28 -18.84
CA GLY A 131 -4.87 -11.79 -19.19
C GLY A 131 -4.34 -12.84 -18.20
N VAL A 132 -3.23 -12.52 -17.51
CA VAL A 132 -2.49 -13.49 -16.69
C VAL A 132 -3.32 -13.96 -15.49
N LEU A 133 -3.48 -15.28 -15.36
CA LEU A 133 -4.16 -15.90 -14.23
C LEU A 133 -3.40 -15.60 -12.91
N PRO A 134 -4.06 -15.03 -11.88
CA PRO A 134 -3.41 -14.79 -10.60
C PRO A 134 -3.08 -16.10 -9.89
N LYS A 135 -1.91 -16.15 -9.26
CA LYS A 135 -1.52 -17.29 -8.40
C LYS A 135 -2.31 -17.35 -7.09
N ARG A 136 -2.86 -16.22 -6.66
CA ARG A 136 -3.62 -16.07 -5.42
C ARG A 136 -4.66 -14.98 -5.60
N VAL A 137 -5.87 -15.26 -5.13
CA VAL A 137 -6.95 -14.28 -5.02
C VAL A 137 -7.20 -14.04 -3.53
N VAL A 138 -7.28 -12.77 -3.14
CA VAL A 138 -7.67 -12.36 -1.80
C VAL A 138 -8.93 -11.54 -1.94
N LEU A 139 -9.99 -11.94 -1.24
CA LEU A 139 -11.27 -11.25 -1.21
C LEU A 139 -11.38 -10.50 0.12
N CYS A 140 -11.68 -9.21 0.05
CA CYS A 140 -11.89 -8.37 1.23
C CYS A 140 -13.24 -7.69 1.08
N CYS A 141 -14.15 -7.94 2.02
CA CYS A 141 -15.43 -7.25 2.11
C CYS A 141 -15.30 -6.11 3.13
N MET A 142 -15.62 -4.89 2.71
CA MET A 142 -15.52 -3.69 3.51
C MET A 142 -16.78 -2.84 3.30
N ASP A 143 -17.19 -2.10 4.32
CA ASP A 143 -18.31 -1.18 4.17
C ASP A 143 -17.93 -0.05 3.17
N ASN A 144 -18.89 0.39 2.37
CA ASN A 144 -18.65 1.39 1.33
C ASN A 144 -18.16 2.74 1.91
N ASP A 145 -18.71 3.15 3.05
CA ASP A 145 -18.30 4.36 3.78
C ASP A 145 -16.91 4.22 4.44
N ALA A 146 -16.53 3.02 4.87
CA ALA A 146 -15.17 2.74 5.30
C ALA A 146 -14.19 2.87 4.11
N TYR A 147 -14.50 2.24 2.98
CA TYR A 147 -13.66 2.29 1.76
C TYR A 147 -13.44 3.71 1.24
N ASN A 148 -14.49 4.55 1.23
CA ASN A 148 -14.40 5.94 0.79
C ASN A 148 -13.69 6.86 1.80
N GLY A 149 -13.48 6.38 3.03
CA GLY A 149 -12.80 7.09 4.11
C GLY A 149 -13.75 7.93 4.96
N THR A 150 -13.96 7.49 6.20
CA THR A 150 -14.63 8.25 7.25
C THR A 150 -13.85 8.08 8.54
N PHE A 151 -13.73 9.12 9.37
CA PHE A 151 -12.97 9.05 10.62
C PHE A 151 -13.49 7.99 11.59
N ALA A 152 -14.78 7.68 11.54
CA ALA A 152 -15.42 6.73 12.44
C ALA A 152 -15.17 5.26 12.07
N LYS A 153 -14.75 4.95 10.83
CA LYS A 153 -14.58 3.57 10.35
C LYS A 153 -13.17 3.29 9.86
N ASN A 154 -12.75 2.04 9.96
CA ASN A 154 -11.42 1.63 9.50
C ASN A 154 -11.49 1.08 8.07
N PRO A 155 -10.86 1.72 7.07
CA PRO A 155 -10.81 1.20 5.70
C PRO A 155 -10.02 -0.11 5.54
N PHE A 156 -9.29 -0.55 6.57
CA PHE A 156 -8.49 -1.79 6.53
C PHE A 156 -9.12 -2.93 7.33
N HIS A 157 -10.33 -2.74 7.86
CA HIS A 157 -11.03 -3.78 8.60
C HIS A 157 -11.99 -4.53 7.68
N ALA A 158 -11.50 -5.64 7.11
CA ALA A 158 -12.36 -6.56 6.38
C ALA A 158 -13.27 -7.30 7.38
N LYS A 159 -14.57 -7.01 7.35
CA LYS A 159 -15.53 -7.61 8.26
C LYS A 159 -15.84 -9.03 7.83
N HIS A 160 -15.83 -9.96 8.78
CA HIS A 160 -16.50 -11.23 8.61
C HIS A 160 -17.88 -11.13 9.25
N ASN A 161 -18.90 -10.88 8.42
CA ASN A 161 -20.28 -10.95 8.87
C ASN A 161 -20.60 -12.43 9.05
N LYS A 162 -20.80 -12.85 10.31
CA LYS A 162 -21.37 -14.16 10.63
C LYS A 162 -22.86 -14.17 10.31
#